data_AF-A0A8J4Q1W6-F1
#
_entry.id   AF-A0A8J4Q1W6-F1
#
_cell.length_a   1.000
_cell.length_b   1.000
_cell.length_c   1.000
_cell.angle_alpha   90.00
_cell.angle_beta   90.00
_cell.angle_gamma   90.00
#
_symmetry.space_group_name_H-M   'P 1'
#
loop_
_entity.id
_entity.type
_entity.pdbx_description
1 polymer ?
#
loop_
_entity_poly.entity_id
_entity_poly.type
_entity_poly.pdbx_seq_one_letter_code
_entity_poly.pdbx_strand_id
1 'polypeptide(L)'
;MTDNKRKFYHNNKKNRGKKKNKVNDFSHINIEELKNNGPPACPLCGNSDKENIVLFSTRLDRLYYSCSVCSLVYMHQAFHVTFDKEKSRYQQHENSTLDTKYMKFLKPAVDIMIPILEKQYTSVKPNQLLALDYGCGPGPTLCHMYKEKDYIMENYDPYFMPHPQVALAEQLLSNNINNNNDDNNDDAKTTTITSTTSTTSTTSTTPTTTTPTTTTPPKPFDFITCTEAIEHFREPIKDLKKIFQGGLLKDGGFLLIMTQFLNDDKMFEDWHYPRDFTHICFFRPNTFEWIASHFGCRISILDKNENIVIFQQQPQQPQQPHPIALCGAVDDDNGNTKQDHISSTTENTGPQ
;
A
#
# COMPACT_ATOMS: atom_id res chain seq x y z
N MET A 1 17.85 3.72 -26.23
CA MET A 1 18.96 3.73 -25.24
C MET A 1 18.43 3.14 -23.94
N THR A 2 18.34 1.81 -23.82
CA THR A 2 17.63 1.13 -22.72
C THR A 2 18.33 -0.16 -22.28
N ASP A 3 19.67 -0.15 -22.18
CA ASP A 3 20.45 -1.37 -21.88
C ASP A 3 21.16 -1.41 -20.51
N ASN A 4 21.02 -0.38 -19.66
CA ASN A 4 21.83 -0.29 -18.43
C ASN A 4 21.16 -0.68 -17.10
N LYS A 5 19.87 -1.04 -17.06
CA LYS A 5 19.21 -1.44 -15.80
C LYS A 5 19.30 -2.94 -15.46
N ARG A 6 19.99 -3.73 -16.30
CA ARG A 6 19.94 -5.21 -16.31
C ARG A 6 20.80 -5.93 -15.25
N LYS A 7 21.40 -5.26 -14.25
CA LYS A 7 22.56 -5.82 -13.51
C LYS A 7 22.53 -5.78 -11.98
N PHE A 8 21.49 -5.31 -11.31
CA PHE A 8 21.49 -5.30 -9.83
C PHE A 8 21.27 -6.67 -9.20
N TYR A 9 20.50 -7.53 -9.87
CA TYR A 9 20.15 -8.85 -9.33
C TYR A 9 21.05 -10.00 -9.78
N HIS A 10 22.19 -9.72 -10.43
CA HIS A 10 23.11 -10.76 -10.89
C HIS A 10 24.57 -10.37 -10.65
N ASN A 11 25.11 -10.78 -9.50
CA ASN A 11 26.52 -11.06 -9.39
C ASN A 11 26.73 -12.47 -8.83
N ASN A 12 26.49 -13.47 -9.68
CA ASN A 12 27.03 -14.81 -9.47
C ASN A 12 27.62 -15.32 -10.79
N LYS A 13 28.82 -14.81 -11.11
CA LYS A 13 29.74 -15.47 -12.04
C LYS A 13 31.09 -15.65 -11.37
N LYS A 14 31.22 -16.77 -10.64
CA LYS A 14 32.30 -17.76 -10.80
C LYS A 14 32.11 -18.89 -9.80
N ASN A 15 31.40 -19.93 -10.22
CA ASN A 15 31.79 -21.34 -10.04
C ASN A 15 30.82 -22.20 -10.84
N ARG A 16 31.24 -22.63 -12.05
CA ARG A 16 30.61 -23.75 -12.75
C ARG A 16 30.96 -25.02 -11.97
N GLY A 17 30.20 -25.29 -10.92
CA GLY A 17 30.31 -26.48 -10.08
C GLY A 17 28.92 -27.03 -9.77
N LYS A 18 28.62 -28.19 -10.36
CA LYS A 18 27.50 -29.12 -10.11
C LYS A 18 26.09 -28.50 -10.02
N LYS A 19 25.21 -28.88 -10.97
CA LYS A 19 23.75 -28.72 -10.87
C LYS A 19 23.29 -29.29 -9.53
N LYS A 20 23.16 -28.45 -8.49
CA LYS A 20 22.35 -28.79 -7.32
C LYS A 20 20.90 -28.79 -7.81
N ASN A 21 20.23 -29.93 -7.70
CA ASN A 21 18.78 -30.01 -7.90
C ASN A 21 18.16 -28.94 -6.99
N LYS A 22 17.63 -27.85 -7.57
CA LYS A 22 16.81 -26.90 -6.82
C LYS A 22 15.56 -27.68 -6.41
N VAL A 23 15.51 -28.10 -5.15
CA VAL A 23 14.26 -28.57 -4.56
C VAL A 23 13.28 -27.41 -4.69
N ASN A 24 12.23 -27.60 -5.49
CA ASN A 24 11.17 -26.61 -5.59
C ASN A 24 10.44 -26.61 -4.25
N ASP A 25 10.60 -25.54 -3.49
CA ASP A 25 10.07 -25.39 -2.12
C ASP A 25 8.54 -25.55 -2.08
N PHE A 26 7.90 -25.36 -3.22
CA PHE A 26 6.46 -25.43 -3.42
C PHE A 26 5.97 -26.75 -4.03
N SER A 27 6.82 -27.79 -4.08
CA SER A 27 6.46 -29.11 -4.62
C SER A 27 5.30 -29.81 -3.89
N HIS A 28 4.96 -29.37 -2.68
CA HIS A 28 3.83 -29.85 -1.90
C HIS A 28 2.50 -29.15 -2.24
N ILE A 29 2.52 -28.08 -3.05
CA ILE A 29 1.33 -27.30 -3.38
C ILE A 29 0.57 -27.95 -4.53
N ASN A 30 -0.70 -28.25 -4.30
CA ASN A 30 -1.62 -28.72 -5.33
C ASN A 30 -2.19 -27.54 -6.15
N ILE A 31 -1.53 -27.23 -7.27
CA ILE A 31 -1.89 -26.08 -8.12
C ILE A 31 -3.31 -26.19 -8.68
N GLU A 32 -3.75 -27.38 -9.09
CA GLU A 32 -5.08 -27.58 -9.67
C GLU A 32 -6.19 -27.38 -8.63
N GLU A 33 -5.96 -27.82 -7.40
CA GLU A 33 -6.87 -27.55 -6.28
C GLU A 33 -6.98 -26.05 -5.97
N LEU A 34 -5.86 -25.33 -5.95
CA LEU A 34 -5.88 -23.87 -5.77
C LEU A 34 -6.65 -23.15 -6.88
N LYS A 35 -6.48 -23.57 -8.14
CA LYS A 35 -7.27 -23.04 -9.26
C LYS A 35 -8.77 -23.28 -9.07
N ASN A 36 -9.15 -24.47 -8.61
CA ASN A 36 -10.55 -24.84 -8.37
C ASN A 36 -11.18 -24.03 -7.23
N ASN A 37 -10.42 -23.71 -6.19
CA ASN A 37 -10.89 -22.84 -5.09
C ASN A 37 -11.15 -21.39 -5.55
N GLY A 38 -10.55 -21.01 -6.70
CA GLY A 38 -10.64 -19.68 -7.28
C GLY A 38 -9.60 -18.72 -6.71
N PRO A 39 -9.57 -17.48 -7.22
CA PRO A 39 -8.62 -16.48 -6.75
C PRO A 39 -8.87 -16.09 -5.28
N PRO A 40 -7.81 -15.82 -4.50
CA PRO A 40 -7.94 -15.14 -3.22
C PRO A 40 -8.36 -13.67 -3.43
N ALA A 41 -8.77 -13.00 -2.36
CA ALA A 41 -9.08 -11.57 -2.42
C ALA A 41 -7.85 -10.74 -2.82
N CYS A 42 -8.08 -9.62 -3.51
CA CYS A 42 -6.99 -8.73 -3.90
C CYS A 42 -6.34 -8.07 -2.66
N PRO A 43 -5.01 -8.17 -2.46
CA PRO A 43 -4.35 -7.66 -1.27
C PRO A 43 -4.25 -6.12 -1.21
N LEU A 44 -4.58 -5.43 -2.30
CA LEU A 44 -4.60 -3.97 -2.38
C LEU A 44 -6.01 -3.39 -2.22
N CYS A 45 -6.99 -3.78 -3.05
CA CYS A 45 -8.33 -3.20 -2.93
C CYS A 45 -9.29 -3.99 -2.03
N GLY A 46 -8.90 -5.19 -1.58
CA GLY A 46 -9.76 -6.07 -0.79
C GLY A 46 -10.89 -6.74 -1.58
N ASN A 47 -11.01 -6.49 -2.90
CA ASN A 47 -12.04 -7.10 -3.73
C ASN A 47 -11.95 -8.64 -3.64
N SER A 48 -13.06 -9.29 -3.29
CA SER A 48 -13.20 -10.74 -3.24
C SER A 48 -14.12 -11.31 -4.32
N ASP A 49 -14.70 -10.43 -5.15
CA ASP A 49 -15.52 -10.85 -6.28
C ASP A 49 -14.64 -11.51 -7.36
N LYS A 50 -14.94 -12.78 -7.63
CA LYS A 50 -14.18 -13.64 -8.55
C LYS A 50 -14.32 -13.20 -10.01
N GLU A 51 -15.40 -12.51 -10.38
CA GLU A 51 -15.54 -11.99 -11.76
C GLU A 51 -14.52 -10.88 -12.05
N ASN A 52 -14.10 -10.18 -11.00
CA ASN A 52 -13.14 -9.09 -11.04
C ASN A 52 -11.68 -9.53 -10.82
N ILE A 53 -11.43 -10.84 -10.71
CA ILE A 53 -10.09 -11.39 -10.52
C ILE A 53 -9.87 -12.57 -11.44
N VAL A 54 -8.91 -12.43 -12.35
CA VAL A 54 -8.60 -13.44 -13.36
C VAL A 54 -7.23 -14.05 -13.14
N LEU A 55 -7.06 -15.33 -13.46
CA LEU A 55 -5.75 -15.96 -13.53
C LEU A 55 -4.93 -15.23 -14.60
N PHE A 56 -3.81 -14.66 -14.19
CA PHE A 56 -2.96 -13.82 -15.03
C PHE A 56 -1.79 -14.62 -15.63
N SER A 57 -1.13 -15.44 -14.83
CA SER A 57 0.02 -16.23 -15.27
C SER A 57 0.24 -17.45 -14.38
N THR A 58 0.89 -18.48 -14.92
CA THR A 58 1.35 -19.67 -14.20
C THR A 58 2.88 -19.79 -14.17
N ARG A 59 3.58 -18.74 -14.61
CA ARG A 59 5.04 -18.72 -14.82
C ARG A 59 5.81 -19.08 -13.54
N LEU A 60 6.97 -19.73 -13.68
CA LEU A 60 7.80 -20.16 -12.53
C LEU A 60 7.04 -21.11 -11.57
N ASP A 61 6.08 -21.89 -12.10
CA ASP A 61 5.24 -22.84 -11.36
C ASP A 61 4.47 -22.19 -10.20
N ARG A 62 3.95 -20.97 -10.42
CA ARG A 62 3.22 -20.17 -9.42
C ARG A 62 1.98 -19.57 -10.03
N LEU A 63 0.93 -19.42 -9.22
CA LEU A 63 -0.30 -18.75 -9.65
C LEU A 63 -0.20 -17.25 -9.40
N TYR A 64 -0.38 -16.45 -10.45
CA TYR A 64 -0.55 -15.01 -10.38
C TYR A 64 -1.94 -14.63 -10.85
N TYR A 65 -2.54 -13.66 -10.18
CA TYR A 65 -3.87 -13.15 -10.49
C TYR A 65 -3.81 -11.66 -10.80
N SER A 66 -4.71 -11.19 -11.66
CA SER A 66 -4.88 -9.78 -12.00
C SER A 66 -6.25 -9.32 -11.53
N CYS A 67 -6.31 -8.23 -10.76
CA CYS A 67 -7.56 -7.62 -10.34
C CYS A 67 -7.99 -6.52 -11.32
N SER A 68 -9.22 -6.55 -11.83
CA SER A 68 -9.78 -5.53 -12.72
C SER A 68 -10.10 -4.22 -11.98
N VAL A 69 -10.38 -4.28 -10.67
CA VAL A 69 -10.74 -3.09 -9.87
C VAL A 69 -9.56 -2.14 -9.68
N CYS A 70 -8.41 -2.66 -9.25
CA CYS A 70 -7.22 -1.85 -8.95
C CYS A 70 -6.04 -2.12 -9.89
N SER A 71 -6.23 -2.94 -10.93
CA SER A 71 -5.18 -3.31 -11.90
C SER A 71 -3.93 -3.97 -11.31
N LEU A 72 -3.93 -4.42 -10.06
CA LEU A 72 -2.76 -5.08 -9.45
C LEU A 72 -2.61 -6.51 -10.00
N VAL A 73 -1.38 -6.91 -10.32
CA VAL A 73 -1.02 -8.33 -10.46
C VAL A 73 -0.36 -8.80 -9.16
N TYR A 74 -0.78 -9.94 -8.63
CA TYR A 74 -0.27 -10.46 -7.37
C TYR A 74 -0.19 -11.98 -7.37
N MET A 75 0.77 -12.51 -6.61
CA MET A 75 1.00 -13.93 -6.44
C MET A 75 0.08 -14.52 -5.37
N HIS A 76 -0.47 -15.70 -5.64
CA HIS A 76 -1.28 -16.46 -4.68
C HIS A 76 -0.49 -16.74 -3.39
N GLN A 77 -1.12 -16.51 -2.23
CA GLN A 77 -0.48 -16.57 -0.91
C GLN A 77 0.18 -17.91 -0.55
N ALA A 78 -0.31 -19.02 -1.10
CA ALA A 78 0.31 -20.33 -0.95
C ALA A 78 1.78 -20.37 -1.43
N PHE A 79 2.17 -19.52 -2.37
CA PHE A 79 3.54 -19.43 -2.89
C PHE A 79 4.38 -18.35 -2.18
N HIS A 80 3.85 -17.70 -1.15
CA HIS A 80 4.64 -16.76 -0.35
C HIS A 80 5.62 -17.55 0.50
N VAL A 81 6.89 -17.14 0.50
CA VAL A 81 7.87 -17.73 1.42
C VAL A 81 7.55 -17.35 2.87
N THR A 82 8.12 -18.07 3.83
CA THR A 82 8.01 -17.68 5.25
C THR A 82 8.73 -16.36 5.50
N PHE A 83 8.31 -15.63 6.54
CA PHE A 83 8.96 -14.39 6.96
C PHE A 83 10.47 -14.56 7.22
N ASP A 84 10.87 -15.65 7.87
CA ASP A 84 12.29 -15.94 8.12
C ASP A 84 13.10 -16.12 6.83
N LYS A 85 12.49 -16.75 5.81
CA LYS A 85 13.13 -16.98 4.52
C LYS A 85 13.22 -15.70 3.69
N GLU A 86 12.20 -14.85 3.75
CA GLU A 86 12.24 -13.50 3.17
C GLU A 86 13.31 -12.64 3.84
N LYS A 87 13.33 -12.58 5.17
CA LYS A 87 14.36 -11.86 5.94
C LYS A 87 15.77 -12.36 5.62
N SER A 88 15.95 -13.68 5.51
CA SER A 88 17.23 -14.30 5.12
C SER A 88 17.65 -13.91 3.69
N ARG A 89 16.69 -13.78 2.76
CA ARG A 89 16.95 -13.30 1.40
C ARG A 89 17.46 -11.86 1.41
N TYR A 90 16.88 -10.97 2.23
CA TYR A 90 17.30 -9.58 2.35
C TYR A 90 18.68 -9.40 2.98
N GLN A 91 19.06 -10.26 3.93
CA GLN A 91 20.41 -10.23 4.50
C GLN A 91 21.51 -10.56 3.48
N GLN A 92 21.16 -11.18 2.36
CA GLN A 92 22.08 -11.44 1.26
C GLN A 92 22.20 -10.25 0.29
N HIS A 93 21.39 -9.21 0.44
CA HIS A 93 21.51 -8.02 -0.39
C HIS A 93 22.73 -7.21 0.07
N GLU A 94 23.67 -6.99 -0.83
CA GLU A 94 24.81 -6.10 -0.63
C GLU A 94 24.37 -4.63 -0.82
N ASN A 95 23.30 -4.21 -0.14
CA ASN A 95 22.85 -2.81 -0.15
C ASN A 95 23.81 -2.02 0.73
N SER A 96 24.70 -1.27 0.09
CA SER A 96 25.76 -0.51 0.78
C SER A 96 25.92 0.86 0.14
N THR A 97 26.14 1.87 0.99
CA THR A 97 26.55 3.23 0.57
C THR A 97 27.89 3.23 -0.17
N LEU A 98 28.70 2.17 -0.01
CA LEU A 98 29.96 1.99 -0.73
C LEU A 98 29.77 1.39 -2.13
N ASP A 99 28.58 0.84 -2.44
CA ASP A 99 28.28 0.37 -3.78
C ASP A 99 27.82 1.53 -4.67
N THR A 100 28.78 2.04 -5.45
CA THR A 100 28.54 3.09 -6.45
C THR A 100 27.48 2.73 -7.49
N LYS A 101 27.25 1.45 -7.76
CA LYS A 101 26.17 1.03 -8.66
C LYS A 101 24.84 1.20 -7.95
N TYR A 102 24.70 0.69 -6.73
CA TYR A 102 23.43 0.77 -5.99
C TYR A 102 23.03 2.22 -5.74
N MET A 103 24.00 3.08 -5.38
CA MET A 103 23.81 4.53 -5.31
C MET A 103 23.32 5.14 -6.63
N LYS A 104 23.90 4.74 -7.78
CA LYS A 104 23.42 5.19 -9.11
C LYS A 104 22.01 4.70 -9.43
N PHE A 105 21.65 3.52 -8.95
CA PHE A 105 20.30 2.98 -9.13
C PHE A 105 19.26 3.77 -8.34
N LEU A 106 19.55 4.13 -7.09
CA LEU A 106 18.66 4.93 -6.24
C LEU A 106 18.65 6.42 -6.59
N LYS A 107 19.69 6.92 -7.28
CA LYS A 107 19.87 8.34 -7.59
C LYS A 107 18.63 9.01 -8.22
N PRO A 108 17.89 8.39 -9.16
CA PRO A 108 16.68 9.00 -9.71
C PRO A 108 15.62 9.32 -8.66
N ALA A 109 15.47 8.50 -7.62
CA ALA A 109 14.51 8.77 -6.53
C ALA A 109 14.85 10.09 -5.82
N VAL A 110 16.13 10.32 -5.56
CA VAL A 110 16.63 11.55 -4.92
C VAL A 110 16.54 12.75 -5.86
N ASP A 111 17.02 12.60 -7.10
CA ASP A 111 17.09 13.67 -8.09
C ASP A 111 15.71 14.19 -8.52
N ILE A 112 14.69 13.33 -8.54
CA ILE A 112 13.31 13.72 -8.90
C ILE A 112 12.60 14.35 -7.70
N MET A 113 12.81 13.83 -6.48
CA MET A 113 12.13 14.33 -5.28
C MET A 113 12.64 15.72 -4.86
N ILE A 114 13.95 15.97 -4.89
CA ILE A 114 14.53 17.22 -4.35
C ILE A 114 13.93 18.49 -4.99
N PRO A 115 13.83 18.61 -6.33
CA PRO A 115 13.24 19.81 -6.95
C PRO A 115 11.77 20.02 -6.56
N ILE A 116 11.03 18.95 -6.28
CA ILE A 116 9.64 19.03 -5.80
C ILE A 116 9.60 19.59 -4.38
N LEU A 117 10.48 19.10 -3.50
CA LEU A 117 10.60 19.59 -2.13
C LEU A 117 11.04 21.05 -2.09
N GLU A 118 12.07 21.44 -2.86
CA GLU A 118 12.56 22.82 -2.93
C GLU A 118 11.49 23.79 -3.43
N LYS A 119 10.67 23.36 -4.40
CA LYS A 119 9.55 24.16 -4.90
C LYS A 119 8.41 24.29 -3.88
N GLN A 120 8.12 23.25 -3.11
CA GLN A 120 7.05 23.25 -2.12
C GLN A 120 7.44 24.02 -0.84
N TYR A 121 8.66 23.81 -0.35
CA TYR A 121 9.14 24.24 0.96
C TYR A 121 10.13 25.41 0.87
N THR A 122 9.78 26.47 0.12
CA THR A 122 10.69 27.59 -0.19
C THR A 122 11.19 28.39 1.02
N SER A 123 10.47 28.33 2.15
CA SER A 123 10.79 29.07 3.39
C SER A 123 11.33 28.18 4.51
N VAL A 124 11.62 26.90 4.22
CA VAL A 124 12.09 25.91 5.20
C VAL A 124 13.40 25.31 4.68
N LYS A 125 14.39 25.16 5.56
CA LYS A 125 15.66 24.52 5.17
C LYS A 125 15.48 23.01 4.98
N PRO A 126 16.24 22.36 4.09
CA PRO A 126 16.21 20.91 3.89
C PRO A 126 16.26 20.09 5.19
N ASN A 127 17.15 20.44 6.13
CA ASN A 127 17.34 19.71 7.39
C ASN A 127 16.23 19.93 8.42
N GLN A 128 15.26 20.78 8.11
CA GLN A 128 14.08 21.00 8.94
C GLN A 128 12.87 20.19 8.46
N LEU A 129 12.94 19.60 7.26
CA LEU A 129 11.92 18.67 6.79
C LEU A 129 12.11 17.30 7.45
N LEU A 130 11.00 16.71 7.88
CA LEU A 130 10.97 15.38 8.45
C LEU A 130 10.76 14.38 7.33
N ALA A 131 11.65 13.40 7.22
CA ALA A 131 11.57 12.36 6.21
C ALA A 131 11.66 10.95 6.79
N LEU A 132 11.02 9.98 6.12
CA LEU A 132 11.09 8.56 6.46
C LEU A 132 11.41 7.72 5.21
N ASP A 133 12.40 6.83 5.32
CA ASP A 133 12.60 5.74 4.36
C ASP A 133 11.84 4.49 4.82
N TYR A 134 10.74 4.18 4.14
CA TYR A 134 9.81 3.10 4.47
C TYR A 134 10.18 1.82 3.72
N GLY A 135 10.64 0.81 4.45
CA GLY A 135 11.19 -0.42 3.89
C GLY A 135 12.68 -0.29 3.55
N CYS A 136 13.46 0.37 4.40
CA CYS A 136 14.88 0.68 4.15
C CYS A 136 15.80 -0.56 4.10
N GLY A 137 15.33 -1.73 4.55
CA GLY A 137 16.12 -2.94 4.66
C GLY A 137 17.25 -2.85 5.70
N PRO A 138 18.21 -3.78 5.67
CA PRO A 138 19.30 -3.86 6.66
C PRO A 138 20.42 -2.81 6.45
N GLY A 139 20.45 -2.13 5.29
CA GLY A 139 21.51 -1.20 4.88
C GLY A 139 20.95 0.10 4.32
N PRO A 140 20.41 1.00 5.16
CA PRO A 140 19.69 2.20 4.72
C PRO A 140 20.64 3.13 3.98
N THR A 141 20.44 3.24 2.66
CA THR A 141 21.33 3.99 1.77
C THR A 141 20.75 5.36 1.42
N LEU A 142 19.42 5.46 1.24
CA LEU A 142 18.77 6.71 0.88
C LEU A 142 18.97 7.81 1.93
N CYS A 143 18.92 7.47 3.22
CA CYS A 143 19.14 8.45 4.28
C CYS A 143 20.52 9.15 4.17
N HIS A 144 21.55 8.43 3.72
CA HIS A 144 22.87 8.99 3.46
C HIS A 144 22.87 9.90 2.22
N MET A 145 22.21 9.48 1.15
CA MET A 145 22.08 10.27 -0.08
C MET A 145 21.34 11.59 0.16
N TYR A 146 20.27 11.56 0.97
CA TYR A 146 19.53 12.75 1.37
C TYR A 146 20.33 13.64 2.33
N LYS A 147 21.13 13.04 3.22
CA LYS A 147 22.03 13.79 4.12
C LYS A 147 23.09 14.59 3.35
N GLU A 148 23.62 14.07 2.24
CA GLU A 148 24.52 14.81 1.34
C GLU A 148 23.86 16.07 0.72
N LYS A 149 22.53 16.15 0.78
CA LYS A 149 21.70 17.25 0.28
C LYS A 149 21.09 18.07 1.42
N ASP A 150 21.64 17.94 2.63
CA ASP A 150 21.20 18.60 3.86
C ASP A 150 19.80 18.18 4.34
N TYR A 151 19.24 17.04 3.90
CA TYR A 151 17.98 16.51 4.46
C TYR A 151 18.25 15.51 5.60
N ILE A 152 17.34 15.44 6.57
CA ILE A 152 17.38 14.44 7.65
C ILE A 152 16.27 13.41 7.39
N MET A 153 16.65 12.14 7.32
CA MET A 153 15.74 11.04 7.02
C MET A 153 15.89 9.93 8.06
N GLU A 154 14.77 9.63 8.70
CA GLU A 154 14.59 8.48 9.58
C GLU A 154 14.36 7.22 8.74
N ASN A 155 14.50 6.04 9.34
CA ASN A 155 14.43 4.76 8.62
C ASN A 155 13.42 3.84 9.30
N TYR A 156 12.66 3.11 8.50
CA TYR A 156 11.75 2.07 8.96
C TYR A 156 11.90 0.81 8.11
N ASP A 157 11.94 -0.35 8.76
CA ASP A 157 11.80 -1.65 8.13
C ASP A 157 11.22 -2.64 9.16
N PRO A 158 10.19 -3.44 8.80
CA PRO A 158 9.53 -4.34 9.75
C PRO A 158 10.47 -5.42 10.33
N TYR A 159 11.56 -5.78 9.65
CA TYR A 159 12.50 -6.80 10.10
C TYR A 159 13.75 -6.25 10.77
N PHE A 160 14.18 -5.06 10.37
CA PHE A 160 15.50 -4.53 10.72
C PHE A 160 15.47 -3.23 11.52
N MET A 161 14.47 -2.37 11.31
CA MET A 161 14.44 -1.02 11.89
C MET A 161 13.00 -0.63 12.29
N PRO A 162 12.49 -1.12 13.43
CA PRO A 162 11.17 -0.71 13.90
C PRO A 162 11.14 0.80 14.17
N HIS A 163 9.99 1.44 13.89
CA HIS A 163 9.83 2.88 14.04
C HIS A 163 8.59 3.21 14.90
N PRO A 164 8.72 4.01 15.97
CA PRO A 164 7.63 4.25 16.91
C PRO A 164 6.42 4.95 16.26
N GLN A 165 6.65 5.87 15.32
CA GLN A 165 5.55 6.55 14.61
C GLN A 165 4.76 5.57 13.73
N VAL A 166 5.43 4.59 13.13
CA VAL A 166 4.77 3.58 12.29
C VAL A 166 3.95 2.62 13.15
N ALA A 167 4.48 2.19 14.29
CA ALA A 167 3.73 1.38 15.25
C ALA A 167 2.49 2.12 15.79
N LEU A 168 2.62 3.43 16.07
CA LEU A 168 1.50 4.25 16.53
C LEU A 168 0.42 4.40 15.46
N ALA A 169 0.79 4.63 14.20
CA ALA A 169 -0.15 4.69 13.08
C ALA A 169 -0.92 3.37 12.91
N GLU A 170 -0.24 2.23 13.05
CA GLU A 170 -0.87 0.90 13.01
C GLU A 170 -1.85 0.67 14.16
N GLN A 171 -1.49 1.08 15.38
CA GLN A 171 -2.38 1.00 16.54
C GLN A 171 -3.65 1.85 16.36
N LEU A 172 -3.51 3.08 15.88
CA LEU A 172 -4.64 3.98 15.67
C LEU A 172 -5.63 3.45 14.62
N LEU A 173 -5.11 2.93 13.51
CA LEU A 173 -5.94 2.31 12.47
C LEU A 173 -6.69 1.07 12.99
N SER A 174 -6.05 0.27 13.85
CA SER A 174 -6.67 -0.92 14.45
C SER A 174 -7.78 -0.55 15.43
N ASN A 175 -7.58 0.48 16.25
CA ASN A 175 -8.58 0.96 17.20
C ASN A 175 -9.82 1.54 16.52
N ASN A 176 -9.63 2.28 15.41
CA ASN A 176 -10.75 2.83 14.65
C ASN A 176 -11.63 1.75 14.01
N ILE A 177 -11.06 0.59 13.64
CA ILE A 177 -11.83 -0.55 13.13
C ILE A 177 -12.68 -1.17 14.25
N ASN A 178 -12.13 -1.32 15.46
CA ASN A 178 -12.85 -1.91 16.58
C ASN A 178 -14.01 -1.02 17.04
N ASN A 179 -13.80 0.30 17.13
CA ASN A 179 -14.85 1.24 17.53
C ASN A 179 -16.01 1.30 16.51
N ASN A 180 -15.75 1.11 15.21
CA ASN A 180 -16.80 1.08 14.19
C ASN A 180 -17.59 -0.24 14.15
N ASN A 181 -17.10 -1.30 14.79
CA ASN A 181 -17.82 -2.58 14.92
C ASN A 181 -18.69 -2.65 16.18
N ASP A 182 -18.49 -1.75 17.16
CA ASP A 182 -19.29 -1.68 18.39
C ASP A 182 -20.63 -0.93 18.20
N ASP A 183 -20.84 -0.26 17.05
CA ASP A 183 -22.09 0.45 16.71
C ASP A 183 -23.10 -0.42 15.93
N ASN A 184 -22.84 -1.72 15.74
CA ASN A 184 -23.75 -2.66 15.06
C ASN A 184 -23.97 -3.96 15.87
N ASN A 185 -24.41 -3.84 17.12
CA ASN A 185 -24.91 -5.00 17.85
C ASN A 185 -26.10 -4.66 18.76
N ASP A 186 -27.22 -4.30 18.14
CA ASP A 186 -28.53 -4.61 18.70
C ASP A 186 -29.06 -5.88 18.03
N ASP A 187 -29.61 -6.77 18.86
CA ASP A 187 -30.31 -8.02 18.55
C ASP A 187 -29.52 -9.31 18.31
N ALA A 188 -29.22 -10.01 19.41
CA ALA A 188 -29.71 -11.39 19.61
C ALA A 188 -29.54 -11.84 21.07
N LYS A 189 -30.54 -11.52 21.91
CA LYS A 189 -30.75 -12.17 23.21
C LYS A 189 -31.30 -13.58 22.95
N THR A 190 -30.45 -14.61 22.97
CA THR A 190 -30.92 -15.99 23.16
C THR A 190 -30.46 -16.51 24.51
N THR A 191 -31.46 -16.61 25.38
CA THR A 191 -31.43 -17.25 26.69
C THR A 191 -31.04 -18.73 26.55
N THR A 192 -29.99 -19.17 27.25
CA THR A 192 -29.88 -20.57 27.64
C THR A 192 -29.37 -20.63 29.08
N ILE A 193 -30.27 -21.11 29.93
CA ILE A 193 -30.08 -21.37 31.35
C ILE A 193 -29.32 -22.69 31.46
N THR A 194 -28.18 -22.71 32.14
CA THR A 194 -27.73 -23.92 32.83
C THR A 194 -26.95 -23.56 34.09
N SER A 195 -27.50 -24.01 35.21
CA SER A 195 -27.02 -23.84 36.57
C SER A 195 -26.09 -25.00 36.93
N THR A 196 -24.93 -24.71 37.55
CA THR A 196 -24.34 -25.54 38.63
C THR A 196 -23.18 -24.81 39.33
N THR A 197 -23.39 -24.48 40.61
CA THR A 197 -22.51 -24.61 41.81
C THR A 197 -21.01 -24.93 41.61
N SER A 198 -20.03 -24.46 42.39
CA SER A 198 -19.91 -23.55 43.54
C SER A 198 -18.42 -23.51 43.96
N THR A 199 -17.97 -22.40 44.58
CA THR A 199 -16.77 -22.23 45.46
C THR A 199 -15.38 -22.48 44.84
N THR A 200 -14.41 -21.57 44.87
CA THR A 200 -13.71 -21.09 46.09
C THR A 200 -12.93 -19.81 45.78
N SER A 201 -12.85 -18.94 46.79
CA SER A 201 -12.17 -17.64 46.82
C SER A 201 -10.65 -17.76 46.87
N THR A 202 -9.96 -17.04 45.98
CA THR A 202 -8.57 -16.64 46.17
C THR A 202 -8.39 -15.20 45.72
N THR A 203 -8.09 -14.35 46.70
CA THR A 203 -7.64 -12.96 46.55
C THR A 203 -6.40 -12.91 45.67
N SER A 204 -6.56 -12.37 44.46
CA SER A 204 -5.47 -11.94 43.60
C SER A 204 -5.66 -10.44 43.37
N THR A 205 -4.76 -9.66 43.98
CA THR A 205 -4.60 -8.23 43.73
C THR A 205 -4.28 -8.02 42.25
N THR A 206 -5.28 -7.58 41.49
CA THR A 206 -5.13 -7.07 40.14
C THR A 206 -4.14 -5.90 40.16
N PRO A 207 -3.07 -5.91 39.35
CA PRO A 207 -2.35 -4.68 39.07
C PRO A 207 -3.30 -3.82 38.24
N THR A 208 -3.66 -2.65 38.77
CA THR A 208 -4.35 -1.60 38.02
C THR A 208 -3.49 -1.26 36.80
N THR A 209 -3.81 -1.85 35.64
CA THR A 209 -3.28 -1.42 34.36
C THR A 209 -3.90 -0.06 34.08
N THR A 210 -3.23 1.00 34.55
CA THR A 210 -3.47 2.34 34.06
C THR A 210 -3.13 2.35 32.57
N THR A 211 -4.15 2.25 31.72
CA THR A 211 -4.07 2.58 30.31
C THR A 211 -3.54 4.01 30.22
N PRO A 212 -2.36 4.28 29.62
CA PRO A 212 -1.97 5.65 29.36
C PRO A 212 -2.80 6.11 28.16
N THR A 213 -3.89 6.83 28.44
CA THR A 213 -4.74 7.53 27.48
C THR A 213 -4.04 8.79 26.96
N THR A 214 -2.83 8.66 26.43
CA THR A 214 -2.13 9.76 25.77
C THR A 214 -2.16 9.51 24.27
N THR A 215 -3.31 9.80 23.67
CA THR A 215 -3.56 9.76 22.22
C THR A 215 -2.85 10.93 21.52
N THR A 216 -1.53 10.97 21.57
CA THR A 216 -0.78 11.88 20.71
C THR A 216 -0.81 11.28 19.30
N PRO A 217 -1.30 12.00 18.27
CA PRO A 217 -1.24 11.50 16.89
C PRO A 217 0.21 11.33 16.44
N PRO A 218 0.50 10.47 15.45
CA PRO A 218 1.83 10.35 14.91
C PRO A 218 2.33 11.69 14.41
N LYS A 219 3.62 11.95 14.62
CA LYS A 219 4.29 13.12 14.06
C LYS A 219 4.39 12.90 12.55
N PRO A 220 3.68 13.69 11.71
CA PRO A 220 3.66 13.44 10.29
C PRO A 220 4.99 13.86 9.64
N PHE A 221 5.43 13.09 8.66
CA PHE A 221 6.59 13.36 7.82
C PHE A 221 6.21 14.27 6.65
N ASP A 222 7.09 15.20 6.29
CA ASP A 222 6.95 16.07 5.13
C ASP A 222 7.12 15.30 3.80
N PHE A 223 7.94 14.24 3.82
CA PHE A 223 7.98 13.26 2.73
C PHE A 223 8.41 11.86 3.19
N ILE A 224 7.99 10.84 2.44
CA ILE A 224 8.29 9.43 2.68
C ILE A 224 8.82 8.82 1.37
N THR A 225 9.87 8.00 1.45
CA THR A 225 10.34 7.17 0.34
C THR A 225 10.03 5.71 0.60
N CYS A 226 9.79 4.94 -0.46
CA CYS A 226 9.57 3.51 -0.41
C CYS A 226 10.17 2.89 -1.69
N THR A 227 11.44 2.49 -1.62
CA THR A 227 12.20 2.04 -2.80
C THR A 227 12.57 0.57 -2.71
N GLU A 228 12.20 -0.22 -3.73
CA GLU A 228 12.39 -1.69 -3.79
C GLU A 228 11.86 -2.41 -2.53
N ALA A 229 10.63 -2.07 -2.14
CA ALA A 229 10.01 -2.55 -0.91
C ALA A 229 8.56 -2.99 -1.12
N ILE A 230 7.73 -2.16 -1.77
CA ILE A 230 6.29 -2.37 -1.88
C ILE A 230 5.90 -3.66 -2.63
N GLU A 231 6.75 -4.15 -3.54
CA GLU A 231 6.56 -5.42 -4.25
C GLU A 231 6.55 -6.65 -3.32
N HIS A 232 7.05 -6.49 -2.09
CA HIS A 232 7.11 -7.54 -1.07
C HIS A 232 5.93 -7.48 -0.09
N PHE A 233 5.12 -6.42 -0.14
CA PHE A 233 4.05 -6.24 0.82
C PHE A 233 2.96 -7.28 0.57
N ARG A 234 2.66 -8.09 1.60
CA ARG A 234 1.60 -9.11 1.54
C ARG A 234 0.22 -8.48 1.46
N GLU A 235 0.05 -7.33 2.10
CA GLU A 235 -1.19 -6.55 2.12
C GLU A 235 -0.84 -5.07 1.93
N PRO A 236 -0.48 -4.62 0.71
CA PRO A 236 -0.01 -3.26 0.46
C PRO A 236 -0.98 -2.18 0.98
N ILE A 237 -2.28 -2.50 1.02
CA ILE A 237 -3.29 -1.59 1.55
C ILE A 237 -3.06 -1.21 3.02
N LYS A 238 -2.54 -2.12 3.86
CA LYS A 238 -2.32 -1.85 5.28
C LYS A 238 -1.24 -0.79 5.46
N ASP A 239 -0.13 -0.92 4.75
CA ASP A 239 0.97 0.04 4.81
C ASP A 239 0.60 1.38 4.16
N LEU A 240 -0.10 1.35 3.01
CA LEU A 240 -0.62 2.58 2.40
C LEU A 240 -1.63 3.30 3.29
N LYS A 241 -2.46 2.57 4.05
CA LYS A 241 -3.32 3.17 5.09
C LYS A 241 -2.50 3.82 6.20
N LYS A 242 -1.45 3.17 6.73
CA LYS A 242 -0.56 3.80 7.73
C LYS A 242 0.00 5.13 7.20
N ILE A 243 0.42 5.15 5.95
CA ILE A 243 0.98 6.33 5.28
C ILE A 243 -0.05 7.44 5.08
N PHE A 244 -1.15 7.18 4.37
CA PHE A 244 -2.09 8.21 3.93
C PHE A 244 -3.23 8.52 4.91
N GLN A 245 -3.59 7.58 5.78
CA GLN A 245 -4.73 7.70 6.71
C GLN A 245 -4.31 7.59 8.18
N GLY A 246 -3.20 6.91 8.48
CA GLY A 246 -2.69 6.70 9.83
C GLY A 246 -1.91 7.88 10.41
N GLY A 247 -1.80 9.00 9.67
CA GLY A 247 -1.12 10.22 10.13
C GLY A 247 0.40 10.22 9.96
N LEU A 248 0.97 9.26 9.23
CA LEU A 248 2.41 9.27 8.94
C LEU A 248 2.79 10.32 7.91
N LEU A 249 1.98 10.56 6.89
CA LEU A 249 2.25 11.58 5.87
C LEU A 249 1.48 12.86 6.16
N LYS A 250 2.18 13.99 6.13
CA LYS A 250 1.58 15.31 6.31
C LYS A 250 0.68 15.68 5.14
N ASP A 251 -0.35 16.48 5.39
CA ASP A 251 -1.11 17.15 4.34
C ASP A 251 -0.18 17.99 3.46
N GLY A 252 -0.28 17.81 2.13
CA GLY A 252 0.66 18.40 1.17
C GLY A 252 2.04 17.72 1.11
N GLY A 253 2.30 16.73 1.97
CA GLY A 253 3.51 15.91 1.96
C GLY A 253 3.54 14.92 0.80
N PHE A 254 4.71 14.35 0.52
CA PHE A 254 4.94 13.48 -0.64
C PHE A 254 5.29 12.04 -0.26
N LEU A 255 4.71 11.07 -0.98
CA LEU A 255 5.16 9.67 -0.95
C LEU A 255 5.81 9.34 -2.30
N LEU A 256 7.09 8.99 -2.29
CA LEU A 256 7.77 8.41 -3.45
C LEU A 256 7.80 6.90 -3.34
N ILE A 257 7.39 6.24 -4.41
CA ILE A 257 7.55 4.81 -4.58
C ILE A 257 8.46 4.57 -5.78
N MET A 258 9.49 3.76 -5.59
CA MET A 258 10.33 3.25 -6.66
C MET A 258 10.27 1.72 -6.64
N THR A 259 9.73 1.11 -7.69
CA THR A 259 9.54 -0.35 -7.82
C THR A 259 9.36 -0.65 -9.31
N GLN A 260 9.85 -1.76 -9.84
CA GLN A 260 9.74 -1.97 -11.30
C GLN A 260 8.28 -2.12 -11.74
N PHE A 261 7.86 -1.31 -12.72
CA PHE A 261 6.47 -1.32 -13.19
C PHE A 261 6.24 -2.44 -14.21
N LEU A 262 5.08 -3.09 -14.08
CA LEU A 262 4.52 -3.91 -15.15
C LEU A 262 3.88 -2.99 -16.19
N ASN A 263 4.69 -2.51 -17.14
CA ASN A 263 4.25 -1.54 -18.16
C ASN A 263 3.48 -2.18 -19.33
N ASP A 264 3.71 -3.46 -19.60
CA ASP A 264 3.00 -4.27 -20.59
C ASP A 264 2.86 -5.68 -20.05
N ASP A 265 1.65 -6.21 -19.96
CA ASP A 265 1.38 -7.56 -19.45
C ASP A 265 2.17 -8.64 -20.20
N LYS A 266 2.42 -8.46 -21.49
CA LYS A 266 3.21 -9.39 -22.30
C LYS A 266 4.66 -9.51 -21.81
N MET A 267 5.18 -8.48 -21.16
CA MET A 267 6.55 -8.50 -20.66
C MET A 267 6.70 -9.51 -19.51
N PHE A 268 5.63 -9.86 -18.80
CA PHE A 268 5.68 -10.68 -17.60
C PHE A 268 6.36 -12.03 -17.82
N GLU A 269 6.25 -12.61 -19.02
CA GLU A 269 6.82 -13.91 -19.38
C GLU A 269 8.36 -13.90 -19.42
N ASP A 270 8.96 -12.79 -19.85
CA ASP A 270 10.42 -12.65 -19.96
C ASP A 270 11.02 -11.76 -18.88
N TRP A 271 10.18 -11.03 -18.15
CA TRP A 271 10.60 -10.07 -17.13
C TRP A 271 11.33 -10.76 -15.98
N HIS A 272 12.47 -10.21 -15.57
CA HIS A 272 13.31 -10.82 -14.55
C HIS A 272 12.78 -10.61 -13.13
N TYR A 273 11.93 -9.61 -12.92
CA TYR A 273 11.52 -9.16 -11.58
C TYR A 273 10.77 -10.24 -10.77
N PRO A 274 9.81 -11.02 -11.33
CA PRO A 274 9.17 -12.13 -10.61
C PRO A 274 10.09 -13.32 -10.29
N ARG A 275 11.34 -13.34 -10.80
CA ARG A 275 12.29 -14.42 -10.54
C ARG A 275 12.85 -14.36 -9.12
N ASP A 276 12.84 -13.17 -8.50
CA ASP A 276 13.00 -13.11 -7.05
C ASP A 276 11.72 -13.61 -6.39
N PHE A 277 11.87 -14.58 -5.50
CA PHE A 277 10.73 -15.27 -4.90
C PHE A 277 10.04 -14.47 -3.79
N THR A 278 10.64 -13.35 -3.37
CA THR A 278 10.02 -12.41 -2.43
C THR A 278 9.17 -11.36 -3.13
N HIS A 279 9.21 -11.25 -4.46
CA HIS A 279 8.39 -10.28 -5.20
C HIS A 279 7.02 -10.90 -5.43
N ILE A 280 6.00 -10.36 -4.77
CA ILE A 280 4.67 -10.95 -4.67
C ILE A 280 3.57 -10.03 -5.21
N CYS A 281 3.84 -8.73 -5.33
CA CYS A 281 2.94 -7.72 -5.87
C CYS A 281 3.63 -6.98 -7.03
N PHE A 282 2.93 -6.81 -8.16
CA PHE A 282 3.46 -6.20 -9.37
C PHE A 282 2.53 -5.08 -9.83
N PHE A 283 3.04 -3.86 -9.76
CA PHE A 283 2.25 -2.64 -9.94
C PHE A 283 2.25 -2.19 -11.40
N ARG A 284 1.06 -1.88 -11.91
CA ARG A 284 0.88 -1.21 -13.21
C ARG A 284 0.74 0.30 -13.01
N PRO A 285 0.96 1.12 -14.04
CA PRO A 285 0.58 2.54 -14.00
C PRO A 285 -0.86 2.77 -13.50
N ASN A 286 -1.83 2.01 -14.01
CA ASN A 286 -3.23 2.08 -13.58
C ASN A 286 -3.45 1.69 -12.11
N THR A 287 -2.57 0.85 -11.53
CA THR A 287 -2.61 0.54 -10.09
C THR A 287 -2.29 1.78 -9.26
N PHE A 288 -1.32 2.59 -9.68
CA PHE A 288 -1.00 3.83 -8.99
C PHE A 288 -2.09 4.89 -9.16
N GLU A 289 -2.71 4.97 -10.32
CA GLU A 289 -3.91 5.83 -10.53
C GLU A 289 -5.05 5.42 -9.60
N TRP A 290 -5.29 4.11 -9.44
CA TRP A 290 -6.25 3.61 -8.48
C TRP A 290 -5.88 3.98 -7.04
N ILE A 291 -4.61 3.82 -6.64
CA ILE A 291 -4.12 4.22 -5.30
C ILE A 291 -4.39 5.70 -5.06
N ALA A 292 -4.09 6.56 -6.04
CA ALA A 292 -4.33 8.00 -5.94
C ALA A 292 -5.80 8.31 -5.69
N SER A 293 -6.69 7.71 -6.50
CA SER A 293 -8.14 7.86 -6.35
C SER A 293 -8.64 7.34 -5.00
N HIS A 294 -8.22 6.14 -4.60
CA HIS A 294 -8.66 5.49 -3.36
C HIS A 294 -8.29 6.28 -2.11
N PHE A 295 -7.10 6.88 -2.07
CA PHE A 295 -6.62 7.67 -0.93
C PHE A 295 -6.88 9.17 -1.05
N GLY A 296 -7.54 9.62 -2.13
CA GLY A 296 -7.77 11.04 -2.37
C GLY A 296 -6.49 11.86 -2.50
N CYS A 297 -5.37 11.24 -2.89
CA CYS A 297 -4.10 11.91 -3.11
C CYS A 297 -3.88 12.15 -4.61
N ARG A 298 -2.97 13.06 -4.98
CA ARG A 298 -2.65 13.32 -6.40
C ARG A 298 -1.37 12.63 -6.81
N ILE A 299 -1.28 12.19 -8.06
CA ILE A 299 -0.01 11.81 -8.68
C ILE A 299 0.70 13.08 -9.13
N SER A 300 1.82 13.40 -8.49
CA SER A 300 2.70 14.51 -8.89
C SER A 300 3.64 14.11 -10.02
N ILE A 301 4.16 12.89 -10.00
CA ILE A 301 5.03 12.31 -11.03
C ILE A 301 4.64 10.85 -11.25
N LEU A 302 4.62 10.41 -12.50
CA LEU A 302 4.54 9.00 -12.89
C LEU A 302 5.54 8.75 -14.03
N ASP A 303 6.75 8.34 -13.66
CA ASP A 303 7.84 8.08 -14.59
C ASP A 303 8.03 6.57 -14.78
N LYS A 304 7.51 6.07 -15.91
CA LYS A 304 7.60 4.65 -16.29
C LYS A 304 9.01 4.22 -16.67
N ASN A 305 9.89 5.15 -17.05
CA ASN A 305 11.27 4.85 -17.43
C ASN A 305 12.13 4.70 -16.18
N GLU A 306 11.92 5.57 -15.19
CA GLU A 306 12.62 5.51 -13.90
C GLU A 306 11.97 4.57 -12.88
N ASN A 307 10.78 4.02 -13.20
CA ASN A 307 10.00 3.17 -12.30
C ASN A 307 9.62 3.89 -11.00
N ILE A 308 9.26 5.17 -11.13
CA ILE A 308 8.98 6.06 -10.00
C ILE A 308 7.57 6.64 -10.13
N VAL A 309 6.84 6.62 -9.02
CA VAL A 309 5.64 7.41 -8.83
C VAL A 309 5.79 8.26 -7.58
N ILE A 310 5.33 9.49 -7.64
CA ILE A 310 5.29 10.39 -6.48
C ILE A 310 3.86 10.83 -6.28
N PHE A 311 3.29 10.47 -5.13
CA PHE A 311 2.00 10.96 -4.67
C PHE A 311 2.21 12.23 -3.83
N GLN A 312 1.25 13.16 -3.88
CA GLN A 312 1.13 14.21 -2.87
C GLN A 312 -0.20 14.07 -2.13
N GLN A 313 -0.12 13.95 -0.81
CA GLN A 313 -1.27 13.97 0.08
C GLN A 313 -2.05 15.26 -0.13
N GLN A 314 -3.36 15.14 -0.34
CA GLN A 314 -4.23 16.31 -0.34
C GLN A 314 -4.69 16.60 1.10
N PRO A 315 -4.84 17.88 1.47
CA PRO A 315 -5.50 18.22 2.72
C PRO A 315 -6.86 17.52 2.78
N GLN A 316 -7.15 16.84 3.89
CA GLN A 316 -8.48 16.24 4.04
C GLN A 316 -9.51 17.36 4.00
N GLN A 317 -10.41 17.33 3.02
CA GLN A 317 -11.58 18.22 3.06
C GLN A 317 -12.40 17.83 4.29
N PRO A 318 -12.85 18.79 5.12
CA PRO A 318 -13.77 18.49 6.21
C PRO A 318 -14.97 17.77 5.61
N GLN A 319 -15.28 16.57 6.12
CA GLN A 319 -16.44 15.82 5.67
C GLN A 319 -17.68 16.71 5.84
N GLN A 320 -18.29 17.09 4.72
CA GLN A 320 -19.61 17.71 4.73
C GLN A 320 -20.56 16.67 5.36
N PRO A 321 -21.31 17.01 6.42
CA PRO A 321 -22.29 16.09 6.96
C PRO A 321 -23.25 15.72 5.83
N HIS A 322 -23.41 14.42 5.58
CA HIS A 322 -24.40 13.93 4.63
C HIS A 322 -25.77 14.55 5.00
N PRO A 323 -26.52 15.08 4.03
CA PRO A 323 -27.85 15.59 4.33
C PRO A 323 -28.67 14.43 4.89
N ILE A 324 -29.10 14.59 6.15
CA ILE A 324 -30.12 13.74 6.77
C ILE A 324 -31.30 13.77 5.81
N ALA A 325 -31.63 12.61 5.23
CA ALA A 325 -32.85 12.45 4.47
C ALA A 325 -34.01 12.76 5.44
N LEU A 326 -34.56 13.97 5.35
CA LEU A 326 -35.85 14.29 5.92
C LEU A 326 -36.85 13.34 5.28
N CYS A 327 -37.27 12.33 6.04
CA CYS A 327 -38.45 11.53 5.76
C CYS A 327 -39.61 12.53 5.55
N GLY A 328 -39.98 12.73 4.29
CA GLY A 328 -41.12 13.54 3.91
C GLY A 328 -42.39 12.85 4.41
N ALA A 329 -43.15 13.58 5.21
CA ALA A 329 -44.50 13.23 5.60
C ALA A 329 -45.34 12.92 4.35
N VAL A 330 -46.10 11.83 4.47
CA VAL A 330 -47.25 11.53 3.62
C VAL A 330 -48.32 12.59 3.88
N ASP A 331 -48.65 13.37 2.86
CA ASP A 331 -49.91 14.09 2.78
C ASP A 331 -50.64 13.62 1.51
N ASP A 332 -51.71 12.87 1.74
CA ASP A 332 -52.82 12.69 0.80
C ASP A 332 -53.55 14.03 0.65
N ASP A 333 -53.76 14.54 -0.58
CA ASP A 333 -55.10 14.93 -1.05
C ASP A 333 -55.15 15.24 -2.57
N ASN A 334 -56.35 15.01 -3.08
CA ASN A 334 -56.89 15.12 -4.43
C ASN A 334 -56.67 16.43 -5.18
N GLY A 335 -56.73 16.35 -6.52
CA GLY A 335 -57.47 17.36 -7.29
C GLY A 335 -56.97 17.75 -8.69
N ASN A 336 -57.49 17.03 -9.69
CA ASN A 336 -58.10 17.58 -10.92
C ASN A 336 -57.26 18.38 -11.98
N THR A 337 -57.15 17.78 -13.17
CA THR A 337 -57.21 18.34 -14.54
C THR A 337 -56.60 19.71 -14.87
N LYS A 338 -55.67 19.74 -15.84
CA LYS A 338 -55.92 20.23 -17.22
C LYS A 338 -54.69 20.06 -18.12
N GLN A 339 -54.96 19.63 -19.35
CA GLN A 339 -54.06 19.76 -20.51
C GLN A 339 -53.73 21.23 -20.76
N ASP A 340 -52.52 21.52 -21.24
CA ASP A 340 -52.35 22.33 -22.45
C ASP A 340 -50.94 22.13 -23.04
N HIS A 341 -50.93 21.82 -24.34
CA HIS A 341 -49.81 21.96 -25.25
C HIS A 341 -49.37 23.42 -25.33
N ILE A 342 -48.08 23.69 -25.59
CA ILE A 342 -47.60 24.64 -26.61
C ILE A 342 -46.10 24.40 -26.85
N SER A 343 -45.79 24.22 -28.13
CA SER A 343 -44.44 24.24 -28.72
C SER A 343 -44.04 25.66 -29.10
N SER A 344 -42.76 26.00 -28.98
CA SER A 344 -42.01 26.89 -29.92
C SER A 344 -40.56 27.04 -29.40
N THR A 345 -39.54 26.46 -30.04
CA THR A 345 -38.70 27.08 -31.09
C THR A 345 -38.37 28.55 -30.85
N THR A 346 -37.07 28.86 -30.68
CA THR A 346 -36.31 29.71 -31.62
C THR A 346 -34.82 29.67 -31.28
N GLU A 347 -34.04 29.33 -32.30
CA GLU A 347 -32.62 29.62 -32.45
C GLU A 347 -32.36 31.13 -32.35
N ASN A 348 -31.18 31.53 -31.87
CA ASN A 348 -30.63 32.82 -32.26
C ASN A 348 -29.11 32.76 -32.42
N THR A 349 -28.67 33.10 -33.62
CA THR A 349 -27.30 33.12 -34.13
C THR A 349 -26.72 34.53 -34.06
N GLY A 350 -25.62 34.71 -33.31
CA GLY A 350 -24.54 35.71 -33.49
C GLY A 350 -24.90 37.21 -33.54
N PRO A 351 -23.94 38.09 -33.91
CA PRO A 351 -22.48 37.99 -33.75
C PRO A 351 -21.85 39.25 -33.11
N GLN A 352 -20.65 39.13 -32.54
CA GLN A 352 -19.51 40.03 -32.77
C GLN A 352 -18.21 39.41 -32.27
#